data_AF-A0A226E0B4-F1
#
_entry.id   AF-A0A226E0B4-F1
#
_cell.length_a   1.000
_cell.length_b   1.000
_cell.length_c   1.000
_cell.angle_alpha   90.00
_cell.angle_beta   90.00
_cell.angle_gamma   90.00
#
_symmetry.space_group_name_H-M   'P 1'
#
loop_
_entity.id
_entity.type
_entity.pdbx_description
1 polymer ?
#
loop_
_entity_poly.entity_id
_entity_poly.type
_entity_poly.pdbx_seq_one_letter_code
_entity_poly.pdbx_strand_id
1 'polypeptide(L)'
;MCLPKVEIVVSVVVLVVMMGGLQEVVAQEETMCRGVALNMTDKQKGMITECLTESKIKSVWKIPADKLSCFGVCILKKKELLTAEGKLDHDKIFSYVEMVMKPDEVKKPMKDGIEKCLKEHGDKVQVKDDTKCMTFLEAGQCVHDVFFELCMDDSRRRR
;
A
#
# COMPACT_ATOMS: atom_id res chain seq x y z
N MET A 1 53.00 44.82 9.62
CA MET A 1 53.41 43.94 8.49
C MET A 1 52.69 42.61 8.70
N CYS A 2 51.81 42.06 7.88
CA CYS A 2 51.22 42.38 6.58
C CYS A 2 49.85 41.67 6.47
N LEU A 3 48.89 42.28 5.79
CA LEU A 3 47.77 41.62 5.07
C LEU A 3 48.18 41.54 3.58
N PRO A 4 47.49 40.85 2.64
CA PRO A 4 46.54 39.73 2.72
C PRO A 4 46.89 38.58 1.72
N LYS A 5 46.10 37.50 1.69
CA LYS A 5 45.64 36.87 0.44
C LYS A 5 44.23 36.31 0.65
N VAL A 6 43.29 36.89 -0.10
CA VAL A 6 41.91 36.43 -0.28
C VAL A 6 41.91 35.53 -1.50
N GLU A 7 41.44 34.29 -1.37
CA GLU A 7 40.78 33.59 -2.47
C GLU A 7 39.51 32.93 -1.93
N ILE A 8 38.40 33.37 -2.52
CA ILE A 8 37.05 32.86 -2.33
C ILE A 8 36.93 31.61 -3.20
N VAL A 9 36.65 30.46 -2.60
CA VAL A 9 35.98 29.36 -3.33
C VAL A 9 34.77 28.92 -2.51
N VAL A 10 33.63 29.40 -3.00
CA VAL A 10 32.27 28.99 -2.62
C VAL A 10 32.09 27.49 -2.92
N SER A 11 31.30 26.80 -2.08
CA SER A 11 30.97 25.36 -2.14
C SER A 11 32.09 24.49 -1.55
N VAL A 12 31.92 23.80 -0.42
CA VAL A 12 31.05 22.62 -0.23
C VAL A 12 30.74 22.50 1.28
N VAL A 13 29.80 23.31 1.79
CA VAL A 13 29.23 23.14 3.15
C VAL A 13 27.78 22.63 3.09
N VAL A 14 27.27 22.29 1.90
CA VAL A 14 25.84 21.93 1.72
C VAL A 14 25.61 20.49 1.25
N LEU A 15 26.63 19.74 0.80
CA LEU A 15 26.37 18.45 0.12
C LEU A 15 26.46 17.18 0.97
N VAL A 16 27.09 17.18 2.15
CA VAL A 16 27.33 15.91 2.89
C VAL A 16 26.32 15.67 4.02
N VAL A 17 25.63 16.71 4.52
CA VAL A 17 24.51 16.51 5.46
C VAL A 17 23.20 16.15 4.72
N MET A 18 23.14 16.36 3.40
CA MET A 18 22.09 15.81 2.52
C MET A 18 22.25 14.30 2.24
N MET A 19 23.34 13.66 2.68
CA MET A 19 23.53 12.21 2.57
C MET A 19 23.03 11.42 3.79
N GLY A 20 22.41 12.11 4.77
CA GLY A 20 21.78 11.50 5.95
C GLY A 20 20.25 11.38 5.88
N GLY A 21 19.65 11.62 4.71
CA GLY A 21 18.22 11.43 4.49
C GLY A 21 17.92 10.00 4.09
N LEU A 22 17.19 9.29 4.96
CA LEU A 22 16.40 8.08 4.71
C LEU A 22 16.27 7.74 3.22
N GLN A 23 16.62 6.54 2.80
CA GLN A 23 15.67 5.44 2.92
C GLN A 23 16.43 4.11 2.98
N GLU A 24 16.22 3.39 4.07
CA GLU A 24 16.09 1.94 3.98
C GLU A 24 15.12 1.70 2.83
N VAL A 25 15.63 1.28 1.67
CA VAL A 25 14.81 0.56 0.71
C VAL A 25 14.33 -0.63 1.53
N VAL A 26 13.12 -0.53 2.07
CA VAL A 26 12.47 -1.62 2.77
C VAL A 26 12.47 -2.72 1.72
N ALA A 27 13.40 -3.67 1.87
CA ALA A 27 13.39 -4.90 1.12
C ALA A 27 12.03 -5.50 1.47
N GLN A 28 11.06 -5.27 0.60
CA GLN A 28 9.71 -5.75 0.79
C GLN A 28 9.88 -7.26 0.68
N GLU A 29 9.98 -7.94 1.83
CA GLU A 29 10.18 -9.38 1.90
C GLU A 29 9.21 -10.03 0.93
N GLU A 30 9.71 -10.99 0.15
CA GLU A 30 8.89 -11.73 -0.81
C GLU A 30 7.65 -12.25 -0.08
N THR A 31 6.49 -11.77 -0.51
CA THR A 31 5.21 -12.15 0.07
C THR A 31 4.91 -13.56 -0.37
N MET A 32 4.76 -14.50 0.55
CA MET A 32 4.39 -15.88 0.24
C MET A 32 2.90 -16.06 0.46
N CYS A 33 2.15 -16.34 -0.60
CA CYS A 33 0.74 -16.70 -0.53
C CYS A 33 0.54 -18.15 -0.91
N ARG A 34 -0.03 -18.93 0.02
CA ARG A 34 -0.18 -20.39 -0.14
C ARG A 34 1.12 -21.08 -0.59
N GLY A 35 2.25 -20.63 -0.05
CA GLY A 35 3.58 -21.18 -0.39
C GLY A 35 4.15 -20.71 -1.72
N VAL A 36 3.52 -19.75 -2.42
CA VAL A 36 4.02 -19.17 -3.67
C VAL A 36 4.36 -17.70 -3.49
N ALA A 37 5.49 -17.26 -4.03
CA ALA A 37 5.89 -15.86 -4.01
C ALA A 37 4.95 -15.00 -4.89
N LEU A 38 4.31 -14.00 -4.29
CA LEU A 38 3.64 -12.91 -5.00
C LEU A 38 4.70 -11.94 -5.51
N ASN A 39 4.99 -12.00 -6.80
CA ASN A 39 5.87 -11.05 -7.45
C ASN A 39 5.12 -9.78 -7.80
N MET A 40 5.41 -8.70 -7.06
CA MET A 40 4.96 -7.35 -7.39
C MET A 40 5.95 -6.66 -8.31
N THR A 41 5.44 -6.02 -9.37
CA THR A 41 6.20 -5.09 -10.22
C THR A 41 6.68 -3.87 -9.43
N ASP A 42 7.77 -3.23 -9.85
CA ASP A 42 8.28 -2.02 -9.19
C ASP A 42 7.24 -0.90 -9.14
N LYS A 43 6.40 -0.79 -10.18
CA LYS A 43 5.27 0.13 -10.18
C LYS A 43 4.33 -0.15 -9.02
N GLN A 44 3.94 -1.41 -8.81
CA GLN A 44 3.09 -1.83 -7.68
C GLN A 44 3.72 -1.52 -6.33
N LYS A 45 5.01 -1.85 -6.17
CA LYS A 45 5.77 -1.55 -4.94
C LYS A 45 5.81 -0.05 -4.67
N GLY A 46 6.09 0.76 -5.69
CA GLY A 46 6.11 2.22 -5.60
C GLY A 46 4.80 2.80 -5.08
N MET A 47 3.65 2.40 -5.65
CA MET A 47 2.35 2.90 -5.18
C MET A 47 2.03 2.46 -3.75
N ILE A 48 2.38 1.23 -3.36
CA ILE A 48 2.21 0.76 -1.98
C ILE A 48 3.04 1.63 -1.05
N THR A 49 4.32 1.87 -1.37
CA THR A 49 5.22 2.72 -0.59
C THR A 49 4.71 4.15 -0.46
N GLU A 50 4.16 4.73 -1.53
CA GLU A 50 3.51 6.05 -1.49
C GLU A 50 2.33 6.05 -0.51
N CYS A 51 1.42 5.08 -0.61
CA CYS A 51 0.26 5.02 0.28
C CYS A 51 0.62 4.72 1.75
N LEU A 52 1.66 3.92 1.99
CA LEU A 52 2.24 3.73 3.32
C LEU A 52 2.79 5.05 3.87
N THR A 53 3.51 5.81 3.04
CA THR A 53 4.07 7.12 3.41
C THR A 53 2.97 8.13 3.74
N GLU A 54 1.96 8.26 2.87
CA GLU A 54 0.80 9.15 3.07
C GLU A 54 0.06 8.82 4.38
N SER A 55 -0.07 7.53 4.69
CA SER A 55 -0.73 7.04 5.91
C SER A 55 0.19 7.00 7.13
N LYS A 56 1.47 7.36 6.99
CA LYS A 56 2.50 7.26 8.04
C LYS A 56 2.59 5.84 8.63
N ILE A 57 2.53 4.83 7.76
CA ILE A 57 2.67 3.40 8.09
C ILE A 57 4.08 2.96 7.69
N LYS A 58 4.76 2.23 8.57
CA LYS A 58 6.14 1.78 8.34
C LYS A 58 6.23 0.51 7.50
N SER A 59 5.19 -0.32 7.50
CA SER A 59 5.18 -1.61 6.81
C SER A 59 3.77 -2.03 6.45
N VAL A 60 3.61 -2.62 5.25
CA VAL A 60 2.35 -3.22 4.78
C VAL A 60 1.90 -4.40 5.66
N TRP A 61 2.80 -4.98 6.44
CA TRP A 61 2.52 -6.12 7.32
C TRP A 61 2.03 -5.74 8.71
N LYS A 62 2.19 -4.48 9.08
CA LYS A 62 1.87 -3.95 10.40
C LYS A 62 1.08 -2.66 10.25
N ILE A 63 0.00 -2.73 9.46
CA ILE A 63 -0.92 -1.60 9.28
C ILE A 63 -1.78 -1.49 10.54
N PRO A 64 -1.72 -0.38 11.29
CA PRO A 64 -2.62 -0.15 12.41
C PRO A 64 -4.07 -0.11 11.94
N ALA A 65 -5.01 -0.66 12.73
CA ALA A 65 -6.42 -0.74 12.35
C ALA A 65 -7.03 0.64 12.05
N ASP A 66 -6.62 1.68 12.80
CA ASP A 66 -7.05 3.07 12.61
C ASP A 66 -6.52 3.70 11.30
N LYS A 67 -5.56 3.05 10.63
CA LYS A 67 -4.94 3.52 9.38
C LYS A 67 -5.26 2.65 8.17
N LEU A 68 -5.77 1.44 8.40
CA LEU A 68 -6.08 0.48 7.33
C LEU A 68 -7.05 1.06 6.31
N SER A 69 -8.06 1.78 6.81
CA SER A 69 -9.10 2.38 5.99
C SER A 69 -8.54 3.41 5.02
N CYS A 70 -7.75 4.38 5.49
CA CYS A 70 -7.15 5.39 4.62
C CYS A 70 -6.04 4.84 3.72
N PHE A 71 -5.29 3.84 4.17
CA PHE A 71 -4.36 3.13 3.30
C PHE A 71 -5.08 2.48 2.12
N GLY A 72 -6.17 1.76 2.37
CA GLY A 72 -6.97 1.13 1.31
C GLY A 72 -7.58 2.15 0.35
N VAL A 73 -8.13 3.25 0.88
CA VAL A 73 -8.64 4.36 0.06
C VAL A 73 -7.57 4.98 -0.83
N CYS A 74 -6.33 5.14 -0.33
CA CYS A 74 -5.22 5.62 -1.14
C CYS A 74 -4.95 4.70 -2.35
N ILE A 75 -4.92 3.39 -2.11
CA ILE A 75 -4.72 2.39 -3.18
C ILE A 75 -5.85 2.49 -4.22
N LEU A 76 -7.10 2.54 -3.76
CA LEU A 76 -8.28 2.64 -4.65
C LEU A 76 -8.22 3.88 -5.55
N LYS A 77 -7.83 5.04 -4.99
CA LYS A 77 -7.68 6.29 -5.74
C LYS A 77 -6.56 6.21 -6.77
N LYS A 78 -5.35 5.79 -6.38
CA LYS A 78 -4.19 5.70 -7.31
C LYS A 78 -4.39 4.65 -8.41
N LYS A 79 -5.26 3.68 -8.18
CA LYS A 79 -5.61 2.62 -9.15
C LYS A 79 -6.87 2.92 -9.95
N GLU A 80 -7.52 4.05 -9.70
CA GLU A 80 -8.74 4.47 -10.40
C GLU A 80 -9.86 3.42 -10.30
N LEU A 81 -9.91 2.71 -9.16
CA LEU A 81 -10.86 1.64 -8.84
C LEU A 81 -12.15 2.16 -8.22
N LEU A 82 -12.41 3.45 -8.42
CA LEU A 82 -13.59 4.14 -7.92
C LEU A 82 -14.39 4.66 -9.11
N THR A 83 -15.71 4.71 -8.94
CA THR A 83 -16.60 5.42 -9.85
C THR A 83 -16.42 6.93 -9.69
N ALA A 84 -16.98 7.73 -10.61
CA ALA A 84 -16.95 9.19 -10.51
C ALA A 84 -17.65 9.73 -9.23
N GLU A 85 -18.55 8.94 -8.65
CA GLU A 85 -19.25 9.22 -7.40
C GLU A 85 -18.41 8.86 -6.15
N GLY A 86 -17.24 8.23 -6.32
CA GLY A 86 -16.41 7.78 -5.21
C GLY A 86 -16.87 6.48 -4.56
N LYS A 87 -17.68 5.68 -5.25
CA LYS A 87 -18.02 4.30 -4.85
C LYS A 87 -17.01 3.32 -5.44
N LEU A 88 -17.00 2.09 -4.93
CA LEU A 88 -16.16 1.02 -5.47
C LEU A 88 -16.62 0.64 -6.89
N ASP A 89 -15.68 0.61 -7.83
CA ASP A 89 -15.93 0.16 -9.19
C ASP A 89 -15.61 -1.34 -9.26
N HIS A 90 -16.62 -2.19 -9.07
CA HIS A 90 -16.46 -3.64 -8.92
C HIS A 90 -15.77 -4.26 -10.14
N ASP A 91 -16.16 -3.86 -11.36
CA ASP A 91 -15.59 -4.39 -12.59
C ASP A 91 -14.10 -4.07 -12.71
N LYS A 92 -13.71 -2.83 -12.38
CA LYS A 92 -12.29 -2.45 -12.35
C LYS A 92 -11.53 -3.17 -11.25
N ILE A 93 -12.11 -3.35 -10.07
CA ILE A 93 -11.47 -4.06 -8.97
C ILE A 93 -11.21 -5.51 -9.37
N PHE A 94 -12.19 -6.23 -9.91
CA PHE A 94 -12.00 -7.61 -10.32
C PHE A 94 -11.04 -7.74 -11.49
N SER A 95 -11.12 -6.84 -12.48
CA SER A 95 -10.14 -6.78 -13.58
C SER A 95 -8.72 -6.57 -13.06
N TYR A 96 -8.56 -5.71 -12.05
CA TYR A 96 -7.27 -5.47 -11.41
C TYR A 96 -6.77 -6.73 -10.70
N VAL A 97 -7.60 -7.39 -9.90
CA VAL A 97 -7.26 -8.65 -9.21
C VAL A 97 -6.83 -9.73 -10.20
N GLU A 98 -7.57 -9.91 -11.29
CA GLU A 98 -7.23 -10.89 -12.33
C GLU A 98 -5.89 -10.62 -13.02
N MET A 99 -5.58 -9.34 -13.23
CA MET A 99 -4.33 -8.92 -13.85
C MET A 99 -3.13 -9.15 -12.92
N VAL A 100 -3.28 -8.84 -11.63
CA VAL A 100 -2.14 -8.74 -10.70
C VAL A 100 -1.92 -9.96 -9.83
N MET A 101 -2.98 -10.70 -9.49
CA MET A 101 -2.85 -11.87 -8.64
C MET A 101 -2.47 -13.05 -9.51
N LYS A 102 -1.22 -13.48 -9.41
CA LYS A 102 -0.71 -14.71 -10.00
C LYS A 102 0.12 -15.46 -8.95
N PRO A 103 0.09 -16.80 -8.94
CA PRO A 103 -0.59 -17.69 -9.90
C PRO A 103 -2.08 -17.93 -9.56
N ASP A 104 -2.78 -18.72 -10.39
CA ASP A 104 -4.24 -18.90 -10.30
C ASP A 104 -4.71 -19.51 -8.97
N GLU A 105 -3.83 -20.29 -8.32
CA GLU A 105 -4.03 -20.91 -7.01
C GLU A 105 -4.24 -19.89 -5.88
N VAL A 106 -3.71 -18.69 -6.04
CA VAL A 106 -3.91 -17.54 -5.14
C VAL A 106 -4.98 -16.60 -5.70
N LYS A 107 -5.02 -16.42 -7.02
CA LYS A 107 -5.96 -15.51 -7.70
C LYS A 107 -7.41 -15.83 -7.37
N LYS A 108 -7.85 -17.08 -7.56
CA LYS A 108 -9.24 -17.47 -7.37
C LYS A 108 -9.72 -17.24 -5.93
N PRO A 109 -9.06 -17.78 -4.88
CA PRO A 109 -9.52 -17.54 -3.51
C PRO A 109 -9.44 -16.07 -3.10
N MET A 110 -8.46 -15.31 -3.62
CA MET A 110 -8.39 -13.88 -3.40
C MET A 110 -9.59 -13.15 -4.02
N LYS A 111 -9.90 -13.46 -5.28
CA LYS A 111 -11.05 -12.88 -6.00
C LYS A 111 -12.36 -13.21 -5.29
N ASP A 112 -12.59 -14.47 -4.95
CA ASP A 112 -13.81 -14.93 -4.27
C ASP A 112 -13.97 -14.24 -2.89
N GLY A 113 -12.88 -14.10 -2.14
CA GLY A 113 -12.87 -13.39 -0.86
C GLY A 113 -13.15 -11.90 -1.01
N ILE A 114 -12.52 -11.22 -1.97
CA ILE A 114 -12.79 -9.82 -2.26
C ILE A 114 -14.25 -9.64 -2.69
N GLU A 115 -14.76 -10.49 -3.58
CA GLU A 115 -16.16 -10.42 -4.04
C GLU A 115 -17.14 -10.52 -2.88
N LYS A 116 -16.91 -11.46 -1.95
CA LYS A 116 -17.70 -11.58 -0.73
C LYS A 116 -17.67 -10.28 0.09
N CYS A 117 -16.47 -9.74 0.35
CA CYS A 117 -16.32 -8.50 1.11
C CYS A 117 -17.03 -7.31 0.48
N LEU A 118 -16.95 -7.18 -0.85
CA LEU A 118 -17.64 -6.11 -1.58
C LEU A 118 -19.16 -6.29 -1.53
N LYS A 119 -19.66 -7.51 -1.60
CA LYS A 119 -21.10 -7.80 -1.48
C LYS A 119 -21.64 -7.49 -0.08
N GLU A 120 -20.87 -7.75 0.96
CA GLU A 120 -21.30 -7.57 2.36
C GLU A 120 -21.13 -6.12 2.85
N HIS A 121 -20.09 -5.42 2.37
CA HIS A 121 -19.69 -4.12 2.92
C HIS A 121 -19.53 -3.00 1.88
N GLY A 122 -19.49 -3.32 0.58
CA GLY A 122 -19.14 -2.37 -0.49
C GLY A 122 -20.12 -1.21 -0.66
N ASP A 123 -21.43 -1.45 -0.47
CA ASP A 123 -22.47 -0.42 -0.61
C ASP A 123 -22.34 0.73 0.40
N LYS A 124 -21.62 0.49 1.51
CA LYS A 124 -21.39 1.49 2.55
C LYS A 124 -20.26 2.46 2.19
N VAL A 125 -19.43 2.13 1.20
CA VAL A 125 -18.20 2.86 0.87
C VAL A 125 -18.49 4.12 0.07
N GLN A 126 -18.09 5.28 0.60
CA GLN A 126 -18.26 6.59 -0.05
C GLN A 126 -17.00 7.43 0.07
N VAL A 127 -16.01 7.14 -0.77
CA VAL A 127 -14.65 7.71 -0.66
C VAL A 127 -14.60 9.23 -0.87
N LYS A 128 -15.52 9.79 -1.66
CA LYS A 128 -15.52 11.22 -2.00
C LYS A 128 -15.96 12.09 -0.82
N ASP A 129 -16.98 11.64 -0.09
CA ASP A 129 -17.60 12.40 1.01
C ASP A 129 -17.02 12.02 2.39
N ASP A 130 -16.19 10.98 2.44
CA ASP A 130 -15.58 10.46 3.65
C ASP A 130 -14.11 10.85 3.79
N THR A 131 -13.88 12.02 4.35
CA THR A 131 -12.53 12.57 4.60
C THR A 131 -11.71 11.79 5.63
N LYS A 132 -12.35 10.90 6.40
CA LYS A 132 -11.70 10.05 7.41
C LYS A 132 -11.54 8.60 6.95
N CYS A 133 -11.98 8.26 5.75
CA CYS A 133 -11.94 6.92 5.16
C CYS A 133 -12.73 5.85 5.92
N MET A 134 -13.54 6.21 6.92
CA MET A 134 -14.22 5.29 7.83
C MET A 134 -15.27 4.39 7.16
N THR A 135 -15.91 4.86 6.08
CA THR A 135 -16.85 4.10 5.27
C THR A 135 -16.21 2.89 4.60
N PHE A 136 -14.89 2.95 4.34
CA PHE A 136 -14.13 1.83 3.81
C PHE A 136 -13.66 0.84 4.89
N LEU A 137 -13.77 1.17 6.18
CA LEU A 137 -13.16 0.37 7.25
C LEU A 137 -13.62 -1.09 7.22
N GLU A 138 -14.93 -1.35 7.15
CA GLU A 138 -15.46 -2.73 7.16
C GLU A 138 -15.02 -3.51 5.91
N ALA A 139 -15.17 -2.92 4.72
CA ALA A 139 -14.76 -3.56 3.46
C ALA A 139 -13.24 -3.80 3.43
N GLY A 140 -12.45 -2.81 3.86
CA GLY A 140 -11.00 -2.87 3.94
C GLY A 140 -10.49 -3.92 4.92
N GLN A 141 -11.11 -4.01 6.10
CA GLN A 141 -10.79 -5.04 7.09
C GLN A 141 -11.10 -6.44 6.54
N CYS A 142 -12.28 -6.63 5.94
CA CYS A 142 -12.65 -7.91 5.34
C CYS A 142 -11.64 -8.34 4.26
N VAL A 143 -11.28 -7.44 3.33
CA VAL A 143 -10.29 -7.73 2.29
C VAL A 143 -8.90 -8.01 2.87
N HIS A 144 -8.51 -7.26 3.90
CA HIS A 144 -7.25 -7.47 4.60
C HIS A 144 -7.20 -8.84 5.28
N ASP A 145 -8.30 -9.29 5.88
CA ASP A 145 -8.40 -10.61 6.52
C ASP A 145 -8.28 -11.74 5.50
N VAL A 146 -8.92 -11.60 4.32
CA VAL A 146 -8.73 -12.52 3.18
C VAL A 146 -7.25 -12.58 2.77
N PHE A 147 -6.59 -11.42 2.67
CA PHE A 147 -5.17 -11.38 2.34
C PHE A 147 -4.33 -12.07 3.41
N PHE A 148 -4.59 -11.83 4.69
CA PHE A 148 -3.88 -12.48 5.79
C PHE A 148 -4.08 -13.99 5.81
N GLU A 149 -5.29 -14.47 5.56
CA GLU A 149 -5.58 -15.90 5.49
C GLU A 149 -4.82 -16.58 4.34
N LEU A 150 -4.69 -15.92 3.20
CA LEU A 150 -4.04 -16.49 2.02
C LEU A 150 -2.52 -16.30 2.01
N CYS A 151 -2.02 -15.23 2.63
CA CYS A 151 -0.66 -14.73 2.47
C CYS A 151 0.17 -14.63 3.76
N MET A 152 -0.42 -14.93 4.91
CA MET A 152 0.34 -15.13 6.14
C MET A 152 0.17 -16.56 6.65
N ASP A 153 1.29 -17.27 6.70
CA ASP A 153 1.37 -18.58 7.34
C ASP A 153 1.18 -18.46 8.87
N ASP A 154 0.58 -19.48 9.49
CA ASP A 154 0.23 -19.52 10.93
C ASP A 154 1.46 -19.31 11.84
N SER A 155 2.67 -19.59 11.34
CA SER A 155 3.93 -19.35 12.02
C SER A 155 4.24 -17.87 12.28
N ARG A 156 3.69 -16.94 11.47
CA ARG A 156 3.79 -15.47 11.68
C ARG A 156 2.67 -14.89 12.54
N ARG A 157 1.54 -15.59 12.71
CA ARG A 157 0.42 -15.16 13.60
C ARG A 157 0.78 -15.22 15.09
N ARG A 158 1.81 -15.98 15.48
CA ARG A 158 2.20 -16.24 16.87
C ARG A 158 3.42 -15.44 17.38
N ARG A 159 3.98 -14.52 16.58
CA ARG A 159 5.07 -13.61 17.00
C ARG A 159 4.54 -12.18 17.12
#